data_AF-A4BWG8-F1
#
_entry.id   AF-A4BWG8-F1
#
_cell.length_a   1.000
_cell.length_b   1.000
_cell.length_c   1.000
_cell.angle_alpha   90.00
_cell.angle_beta   90.00
_cell.angle_gamma   90.00
#
_symmetry.space_group_name_H-M   'P 1'
#
loop_
_entity.id
_entity.type
_entity.pdbx_description
1 polymer ?
#
loop_
_entity_poly.entity_id
_entity_poly.type
_entity_poly.pdbx_seq_one_letter_code
_entity_poly.pdbx_strand_id
1 'polypeptide(L)' 'MTIIKLDKVEDNWEAVAEVYEDDSFLKSMNLPPKNTRLYYAVKMDQEKEVISFERLTEYFH' A
#
# COMPACT_ATOMS: atom_id res chain seq x y z
N MET A 1 4.61 6.59 1.38
CA MET A 1 4.47 5.18 0.98
C MET A 1 5.81 4.49 1.19
N THR A 2 5.80 3.29 1.75
CA THR A 2 7.00 2.49 2.02
C THR A 2 6.72 1.04 1.64
N ILE A 3 7.62 0.38 0.91
CA ILE A 3 7.52 -1.07 0.67
C ILE A 3 8.05 -1.78 1.92
N ILE A 4 7.20 -2.60 2.55
CA ILE A 4 7.53 -3.31 3.80
C ILE A 4 7.81 -4.79 3.59
N LYS A 5 7.47 -5.32 2.42
CA LYS A 5 7.77 -6.68 1.98
C LYS A 5 7.90 -6.71 0.46
N LEU A 6 8.86 -7.47 -0.04
CA LEU A 6 9.09 -7.67 -1.46
C LEU A 6 9.59 -9.10 -1.67
N ASP A 7 8.83 -9.91 -2.38
CA ASP A 7 9.17 -11.29 -2.71
C ASP A 7 9.17 -11.47 -4.22
N LYS A 8 10.12 -12.27 -4.71
CA LYS A 8 10.12 -12.72 -6.09
C LYS A 8 9.34 -14.03 -6.18
N VAL A 9 8.28 -14.05 -6.99
CA VAL A 9 7.41 -15.21 -7.20
C VAL A 9 7.46 -15.58 -8.67
N GLU A 10 8.19 -16.66 -8.97
CA GLU A 10 8.49 -17.08 -10.35
C GLU A 10 9.13 -15.94 -11.16
N ASP A 11 8.43 -15.49 -12.19
CA ASP A 11 8.81 -14.39 -13.08
C ASP A 11 8.27 -13.03 -12.61
N ASN A 12 7.39 -12.99 -11.61
CA ASN A 12 6.79 -11.76 -11.14
C ASN A 12 7.31 -11.36 -9.76
N TRP A 13 6.94 -10.16 -9.33
CA TRP A 13 7.21 -9.67 -7.98
C TRP A 13 5.91 -9.42 -7.24
N GLU A 14 5.89 -9.81 -5.98
CA GLU A 14 4.82 -9.48 -5.04
C GLU A 14 5.39 -8.57 -3.96
N ALA A 15 4.72 -7.46 -3.69
CA ALA A 15 5.11 -6.51 -2.67
C ALA A 15 3.95 -6.18 -1.76
N VAL A 16 4.28 -5.79 -0.53
CA VAL A 16 3.33 -5.15 0.37
C VAL A 16 3.78 -3.72 0.58
N ALA A 17 2.92 -2.78 0.16
CA ALA A 17 3.14 -1.36 0.32
C ALA A 17 2.34 -0.83 1.50
N GLU A 18 3.01 -0.13 2.39
CA GLU A 18 2.42 0.65 3.46
C GLU A 18 2.21 2.09 3.00
N VAL A 19 0.97 2.56 3.12
CA VAL A 19 0.56 3.90 2.74
C VAL A 19 -0.08 4.57 3.96
N TYR A 20 0.39 5.78 4.26
CA TYR A 20 -0.28 6.66 5.21
C TYR A 20 -1.14 7.62 4.39
N GLU A 21 -2.46 7.47 4.49
CA GLU A 21 -3.36 8.45 3.91
C GLU A 21 -3.64 9.54 4.93
N ASP A 22 -3.26 10.76 4.55
CA ASP A 22 -3.76 11.97 5.18
C ASP A 22 -5.17 12.22 4.65
N ASP A 23 -6.15 12.21 5.55
CA ASP A 23 -7.53 12.51 5.18
C ASP A 23 -7.67 14.02 4.88
N SER A 24 -7.57 14.36 3.59
CA SER A 24 -7.73 15.71 3.08
C SER A 24 -9.12 16.28 3.35
N PHE A 25 -10.14 15.41 3.50
CA PHE A 25 -11.48 15.81 3.90
C PHE A 25 -11.51 16.24 5.38
N LEU A 26 -10.95 15.46 6.31
CA LEU A 26 -10.84 15.87 7.72
C LEU A 26 -10.01 17.16 7.88
N LYS A 27 -8.93 17.30 7.10
CA LYS A 27 -8.14 18.55 7.07
C LYS A 27 -8.99 19.75 6.62
N SER A 28 -9.83 19.59 5.59
CA SER A 28 -10.72 20.67 5.11
C SER A 28 -11.79 21.07 6.13
N MET A 29 -12.18 20.15 7.01
CA MET A 29 -13.17 20.34 8.07
C MET A 29 -12.55 20.80 9.41
N ASN A 30 -11.24 21.06 9.44
CA ASN A 30 -10.48 21.42 10.66
C ASN A 30 -10.62 20.35 11.78
N LEU A 31 -10.83 19.09 11.38
CA LEU A 31 -10.96 17.95 12.28
C LEU A 31 -9.58 17.32 12.54
N PRO A 32 -9.39 16.66 13.69
CA PRO A 32 -8.14 15.96 13.98
C PRO A 32 -7.81 14.98 12.84
N PRO A 33 -6.57 15.01 12.32
CA PRO A 33 -6.17 14.12 11.24
C PRO A 33 -6.27 12.67 11.73
N LYS A 34 -6.91 11.83 10.95
CA LYS A 34 -6.87 10.38 11.15
C LYS A 34 -5.75 9.82 10.28
N ASN A 35 -4.62 9.51 10.90
CA ASN A 35 -3.53 8.81 10.22
C ASN A 35 -3.97 7.36 10.00
N THR A 36 -4.61 7.09 8.87
CA THR A 36 -5.04 5.74 8.53
C THR A 36 -3.86 5.04 7.84
N ARG A 37 -3.26 4.08 8.53
CA ARG A 37 -2.24 3.18 7.97
C ARG A 37 -2.95 2.13 7.13
N LEU A 38 -2.65 2.11 5.83
CA LEU A 38 -3.20 1.19 4.86
C LEU A 38 -2.10 0.29 4.31
N TYR A 39 -2.47 -0.94 3.98
CA TYR A 39 -1.58 -1.89 3.32
C TYR A 39 -2.15 -2.29 1.98
N TYR A 40 -1.29 -2.41 0.99
CA TYR A 40 -1.65 -2.83 -0.36
C TYR A 40 -0.78 -4.02 -0.75
N ALA A 41 -1.41 -5.09 -1.21
CA ALA A 41 -0.72 -6.12 -1.97
C ALA A 41 -0.54 -5.60 -3.40
N VAL A 42 0.68 -5.61 -3.90
CA VAL A 42 1.05 -5.09 -5.21
C VAL A 42 1.74 -6.21 -5.99
N LYS A 43 1.22 -6.51 -7.18
CA LYS A 43 1.86 -7.44 -8.13
C LYS A 43 2.52 -6.65 -9.23
N MET A 44 3.77 -6.98 -9.51
CA MET A 44 4.58 -6.33 -10.54
C MET A 44 5.17 -7.37 -11.49
N ASP A 45 5.47 -6.94 -12.71
CA ASP A 45 6.13 -7.77 -13.71
C ASP A 45 7.66 -7.86 -13.49
N GLN A 46 8.35 -8.52 -14.43
CA GLN A 46 9.81 -8.67 -14.42
C GLN A 46 10.57 -7.32 -14.37
N GLU A 47 10.00 -6.28 -14.96
CA GLU A 47 10.58 -4.93 -15.03
C GLU A 47 10.22 -4.07 -13.79
N LYS A 48 9.42 -4.63 -12.87
CA LYS A 48 8.84 -3.98 -11.68
C LYS A 48 7.75 -2.96 -11.99
N GLU A 49 7.12 -3.07 -13.15
CA GLU A 49 5.92 -2.30 -13.48
C GLU A 49 4.70 -2.92 -12.78
N VAL A 50 3.81 -2.08 -12.25
CA VAL A 50 2.65 -2.53 -11.49
C VAL A 50 1.61 -3.13 -12.45
N ILE A 51 1.32 -4.42 -12.27
CA ILE A 51 0.28 -5.14 -13.01
C ILE A 51 -1.07 -4.98 -12.30
N SER A 52 -1.08 -5.13 -10.97
CA SER A 52 -2.29 -5.02 -10.16
C SER A 52 -1.97 -4.67 -8.72
N PHE A 53 -2.95 -4.09 -8.02
CA PHE A 53 -2.86 -3.85 -6.59
C PHE A 53 -4.23 -4.04 -5.93
N GLU A 54 -4.22 -4.47 -4.67
CA GLU A 54 -5.42 -4.67 -3.87
C GLU A 54 -5.19 -4.12 -2.46
N ARG A 55 -6.19 -3.41 -1.93
CA ARG A 55 -6.15 -2.93 -0.54
C ARG A 55 -6.39 -4.11 0.40
N LEU A 56 -5.45 -4.35 1.30
CA LEU A 56 -5.59 -5.34 2.35
C LEU A 56 -6.46 -4.77 3.48
N THR A 57 -7.44 -5.55 3.92
CA THR A 57 -8.26 -5.25 5.10
C THR A 57 -7.42 -5.33 6.37
N GLU A 58 -6.53 -6.32 6.45
CA GLU A 58 -5.60 -6.54 7.56
C GLU A 58 -4.26 -7.08 7.03
N TYR A 59 -3.16 -6.67 7.63
CA TYR A 59 -1.83 -7.22 7.36
C TYR A 59 -1.14 -7.50 8.69
N PHE A 60 -1.03 -8.79 9.05
CA PHE A 60 -0.34 -9.26 10.24
C PHE A 60 1.11 -9.58 9.87
N HIS A 61 2.06 -8.87 10.48
CA HIS A 61 3.49 -9.07 10.30
C HIS A 61 3.96 -10.32 11.03
#